data_AF-A0A1I2IT45-F1
#
_entry.id   AF-A0A1I2IT45-F1
#
_cell.length_a   1.000
_cell.length_b   1.000
_cell.length_c   1.000
_cell.angle_alpha   90.00
_cell.angle_beta   90.00
_cell.angle_gamma   90.00
#
_symmetry.space_group_name_H-M   'P 1'
#
loop_
_entity.id
_entity.type
_entity.pdbx_description
1 polymer ?
#
loop_
_entity_poly.entity_id
_entity_poly.type
_entity_poly.pdbx_seq_one_letter_code
_entity_poly.pdbx_strand_id
1 'polypeptide(L)'
;MPDPIEQLFAGLRAETLPTVRPPGTEPLRRAVRRRRAVTSAAAAVTVLTLAALIAVIRPDSGRPVATPPTYSGAVLTERITSLLKLDDPQRAGLSQILLDTGSGMPESRRPVLGGTYEIRMVCFGSGTLEVMLGTAVRPILCPADGASWTAATVVPEPGGPLTVRPIPRDGGPGPAGFGYVADLTQADKTRWQEAATEALGPTRDEAVASGSFFASDGGEGYDHRTVGAGRYRVRAICLGFGTARIFAGLGNGEQSPEKQTTVQCSPDTPRTASLIISASTEGVGYYVEPSSDADHRAAVATVLERL
;
A
#
# COMPACT_ATOMS: atom_id res chain seq x y z
N MET A 1 -23.80 52.92 -5.84
CA MET A 1 -23.29 51.88 -6.76
C MET A 1 -23.09 50.64 -5.91
N PRO A 2 -23.81 49.55 -6.17
CA PRO A 2 -23.69 48.32 -5.38
C PRO A 2 -22.32 47.67 -5.59
N ASP A 3 -21.80 47.07 -4.53
CA ASP A 3 -20.45 46.52 -4.42
C ASP A 3 -20.31 45.26 -5.31
N PRO A 4 -19.29 45.15 -6.20
CA PRO A 4 -19.12 44.00 -7.08
C PRO A 4 -19.03 42.64 -6.36
N ILE A 5 -18.68 42.64 -5.07
CA ILE A 5 -18.64 41.42 -4.25
C ILE A 5 -20.06 40.93 -3.91
N GLU A 6 -21.04 41.83 -3.67
CA GLU A 6 -22.42 41.44 -3.38
C GLU A 6 -23.11 40.77 -4.59
N GLN A 7 -22.74 41.17 -5.82
CA GLN A 7 -23.29 40.54 -7.03
C GLN A 7 -22.83 39.09 -7.23
N LEU A 8 -21.61 38.75 -6.80
CA LEU A 8 -21.09 37.38 -6.90
C LEU A 8 -21.78 36.43 -5.92
N PHE A 9 -22.13 36.90 -4.71
CA PHE A 9 -22.84 36.07 -3.73
C PHE A 9 -24.34 35.93 -4.02
N ALA A 10 -24.95 36.89 -4.72
CA ALA A 10 -26.34 36.79 -5.15
C ALA A 10 -26.55 35.65 -6.18
N GLY A 11 -25.59 35.45 -7.09
CA GLY A 11 -25.65 34.35 -8.08
C GLY A 11 -25.58 32.96 -7.43
N LEU A 12 -24.69 32.77 -6.45
CA LEU A 12 -24.49 31.47 -5.81
C LEU A 12 -25.67 30.99 -4.94
N ARG A 13 -26.48 31.92 -4.41
CA ARG A 13 -27.71 31.57 -3.66
C ARG A 13 -28.87 31.16 -4.56
N ALA A 14 -28.88 31.56 -5.83
CA ALA A 14 -29.96 31.23 -6.77
C ALA A 14 -29.83 29.82 -7.36
N GLU A 15 -28.62 29.24 -7.42
CA GLU A 15 -28.35 27.99 -8.16
C GLU A 15 -28.26 26.71 -7.32
N THR A 16 -28.37 26.76 -5.98
CA THR A 16 -27.99 25.61 -5.13
C THR A 16 -29.06 25.08 -4.17
N LEU A 17 -30.33 25.44 -4.31
CA LEU A 17 -31.41 24.79 -3.55
C LEU A 17 -32.13 23.72 -4.38
N PRO A 18 -31.70 22.45 -4.32
CA PRO A 18 -32.45 21.36 -4.94
C PRO A 18 -33.84 21.29 -4.29
N THR A 19 -34.87 21.43 -5.12
CA THR A 19 -36.26 21.33 -4.68
C THR A 19 -36.54 19.87 -4.29
N VAL A 20 -36.46 19.57 -2.99
CA VAL A 20 -36.79 18.24 -2.46
C VAL A 20 -38.30 18.04 -2.60
N ARG A 21 -38.71 17.32 -3.64
CA ARG A 21 -40.10 16.96 -3.89
C ARG A 21 -40.45 15.77 -2.99
N PRO A 22 -41.39 15.89 -2.04
CA PRO A 22 -41.77 14.76 -1.20
C PRO A 22 -42.39 13.65 -2.07
N PRO A 23 -42.08 12.37 -1.81
CA PRO A 23 -42.66 11.25 -2.55
C PRO A 23 -44.18 11.22 -2.36
N GLY A 24 -44.91 11.19 -3.46
CA GLY A 24 -46.37 11.11 -3.47
C GLY A 24 -46.88 9.80 -2.84
N THR A 25 -48.06 9.85 -2.24
CA THR A 25 -48.69 8.74 -1.47
C THR A 25 -49.30 7.62 -2.32
N GLU A 26 -49.07 7.61 -3.64
CA GLU A 26 -49.56 6.58 -4.56
C GLU A 26 -49.06 5.13 -4.30
N PRO A 27 -47.80 4.87 -3.91
CA PRO A 27 -47.34 3.49 -3.73
C PRO A 27 -47.99 2.80 -2.52
N LEU A 28 -48.42 3.56 -1.51
CA LEU A 28 -49.14 3.04 -0.34
C LEU A 28 -50.54 2.53 -0.67
N ARG A 29 -51.22 3.11 -1.67
CA ARG A 29 -52.58 2.68 -2.05
C ARG A 29 -52.60 1.38 -2.87
N ARG A 30 -51.51 1.04 -3.60
CA ARG A 30 -51.41 -0.25 -4.33
C ARG A 30 -51.15 -1.45 -3.42
N ALA A 31 -50.47 -1.28 -2.29
CA ALA A 31 -50.18 -2.38 -1.37
C ALA A 31 -51.43 -2.91 -0.63
N VAL A 32 -52.41 -2.05 -0.36
CA VAL A 32 -53.61 -2.45 0.41
C VAL A 32 -54.61 -3.26 -0.43
N ARG A 33 -54.71 -3.03 -1.75
CA ARG A 33 -55.64 -3.79 -2.61
C ARG A 33 -55.20 -5.23 -2.86
N ARG A 34 -53.90 -5.54 -2.82
CA ARG A 34 -53.41 -6.94 -2.99
C ARG A 34 -53.67 -7.85 -1.79
N ARG A 35 -53.96 -7.30 -0.60
CA ARG A 35 -54.21 -8.10 0.61
C ARG A 35 -55.64 -8.60 0.79
N ARG A 36 -56.60 -8.17 -0.04
CA ARG A 36 -58.03 -8.57 0.09
C ARG A 36 -58.51 -9.63 -0.89
N ALA A 37 -57.62 -10.25 -1.68
CA ALA A 37 -57.99 -11.28 -2.67
C ALA A 37 -57.51 -12.69 -2.31
N VAL A 38 -56.98 -12.93 -1.10
CA VAL A 38 -56.48 -14.26 -0.69
C VAL A 38 -57.06 -14.64 0.67
N THR A 39 -58.39 -14.70 0.76
CA THR A 39 -59.11 -15.23 1.93
C THR A 39 -60.35 -16.00 1.48
N SER A 40 -60.15 -17.10 0.74
CA SER A 40 -61.19 -18.13 0.53
C SER A 40 -60.61 -19.39 -0.11
N ALA A 41 -59.81 -20.15 0.65
CA ALA A 41 -59.49 -21.55 0.34
C ALA A 41 -58.99 -22.28 1.61
N ALA A 42 -59.72 -22.13 2.71
CA ALA A 42 -59.45 -22.82 3.96
C ALA A 42 -60.53 -23.89 4.16
N ALA A 43 -60.24 -25.16 3.83
CA ALA A 43 -60.92 -26.34 4.40
C ALA A 43 -60.40 -27.71 3.89
N ALA A 44 -59.46 -27.80 2.94
CA ALA A 44 -59.08 -29.09 2.32
C ALA A 44 -57.56 -29.43 2.32
N VAL A 45 -56.74 -28.75 3.12
CA VAL A 45 -55.26 -28.94 3.11
C VAL A 45 -54.71 -29.55 4.40
N THR A 46 -55.52 -29.72 5.44
CA THR A 46 -55.04 -30.13 6.78
C THR A 46 -54.64 -31.60 6.91
N VAL A 47 -54.97 -32.48 5.94
CA VAL A 47 -54.62 -33.91 6.02
C VAL A 47 -53.38 -34.28 5.18
N LEU A 48 -52.99 -33.46 4.19
CA LEU A 48 -51.75 -33.65 3.42
C LEU A 48 -50.53 -32.97 4.08
N THR A 49 -50.74 -32.02 4.98
CA THR A 49 -49.64 -31.33 5.69
C THR A 49 -48.94 -32.20 6.74
N LEU A 50 -49.59 -33.24 7.28
CA LEU A 50 -48.96 -34.11 8.29
C LEU A 50 -48.03 -35.16 7.68
N ALA A 51 -48.30 -35.64 6.45
CA ALA A 51 -47.38 -36.51 5.72
C ALA A 51 -46.19 -35.73 5.11
N ALA A 52 -46.41 -34.48 4.68
CA ALA A 52 -45.34 -33.59 4.24
C ALA A 52 -44.44 -33.12 5.40
N LEU A 53 -44.96 -33.04 6.64
CA LEU A 53 -44.14 -32.68 7.79
C LEU A 53 -43.10 -33.77 8.14
N ILE A 54 -43.42 -35.06 7.95
CA ILE A 54 -42.49 -36.16 8.23
C ILE A 54 -41.43 -36.31 7.13
N ALA A 55 -41.72 -35.91 5.89
CA ALA A 55 -40.73 -35.88 4.81
C ALA A 55 -39.78 -34.67 4.88
N VAL A 56 -40.18 -33.56 5.52
CA VAL A 56 -39.37 -32.34 5.68
C VAL A 56 -38.50 -32.38 6.96
N ILE A 57 -38.84 -33.20 7.94
CA ILE A 57 -37.93 -33.58 9.04
C ILE A 57 -37.18 -34.85 8.63
N ARG A 58 -36.58 -34.87 7.43
CA ARG A 58 -35.34 -35.62 7.31
C ARG A 58 -34.30 -34.77 8.03
N PRO A 59 -33.73 -35.21 9.18
CA PRO A 59 -32.51 -34.58 9.66
C PRO A 59 -31.57 -34.62 8.47
N ASP A 60 -31.19 -33.44 7.97
CA ASP A 60 -30.29 -33.31 6.83
C ASP A 60 -29.14 -34.26 7.11
N SER A 61 -29.13 -35.38 6.40
CA SER A 61 -28.41 -36.58 6.80
C SER A 61 -26.96 -36.27 6.51
N GLY A 62 -26.32 -35.67 7.51
CA GLY A 62 -24.94 -35.25 7.57
C GLY A 62 -24.36 -34.96 6.20
N ARG A 63 -24.72 -33.82 5.58
CA ARG A 63 -23.80 -33.26 4.60
C ARG A 63 -22.48 -33.11 5.36
N PRO A 64 -21.44 -33.90 5.04
CA PRO A 64 -20.24 -33.89 5.85
C PRO A 64 -19.78 -32.44 5.88
N VAL A 65 -19.80 -31.84 7.06
CA VAL A 65 -19.23 -30.52 7.28
C VAL A 65 -17.78 -30.72 6.87
N ALA A 66 -17.41 -30.20 5.71
CA ALA A 66 -16.07 -30.35 5.19
C ALA A 66 -15.15 -29.82 6.28
N THR A 67 -14.33 -30.70 6.87
CA THR A 67 -13.39 -30.31 7.90
C THR A 67 -12.54 -29.18 7.30
N PRO A 68 -12.53 -27.98 7.91
CA PRO A 68 -11.76 -26.89 7.35
C PRO A 68 -10.29 -27.32 7.24
N PRO A 69 -9.61 -27.00 6.14
CA PRO A 69 -8.22 -27.38 5.98
C PRO A 69 -7.37 -26.73 7.08
N THR A 70 -6.59 -27.55 7.79
CA THR A 70 -5.60 -27.06 8.74
C THR A 70 -4.29 -26.82 8.00
N TYR A 71 -3.84 -25.57 7.97
CA TYR A 71 -2.54 -25.23 7.38
C TYR A 71 -1.47 -25.10 8.45
N SER A 72 -0.25 -25.53 8.15
CA SER A 72 0.91 -25.18 8.97
C SER A 72 1.29 -23.70 8.72
N GLY A 73 1.94 -23.07 9.70
CA GLY A 73 2.39 -21.68 9.57
C GLY A 73 3.30 -21.44 8.36
N ALA A 74 4.19 -22.39 8.05
CA ALA A 74 5.08 -22.30 6.89
C ALA A 74 4.31 -22.28 5.56
N VAL A 75 3.29 -23.12 5.42
CA VAL A 75 2.44 -23.16 4.22
C VAL A 75 1.62 -21.89 4.08
N LEU A 76 1.12 -21.33 5.18
CA LEU A 76 0.42 -20.03 5.14
C LEU A 76 1.35 -18.90 4.72
N THR A 77 2.56 -18.83 5.27
CA THR A 77 3.56 -17.84 4.88
C THR A 77 3.86 -17.93 3.39
N GLU A 78 4.17 -19.12 2.87
CA GLU A 78 4.48 -19.34 1.44
C GLU A 78 3.32 -18.93 0.53
N ARG A 79 2.09 -19.26 0.92
CA ARG A 79 0.90 -18.87 0.15
C ARG A 79 0.67 -17.36 0.16
N ILE A 80 0.86 -16.72 1.31
CA ILE A 80 0.74 -15.26 1.46
C ILE A 80 1.82 -14.55 0.64
N THR A 81 3.08 -14.97 0.74
CA THR A 81 4.17 -14.37 -0.04
C THR A 81 3.94 -14.54 -1.54
N SER A 82 3.50 -15.72 -1.98
CA SER A 82 3.17 -16.00 -3.37
C SER A 82 2.05 -15.10 -3.90
N LEU A 83 0.94 -14.95 -3.16
CA LEU A 83 -0.17 -14.08 -3.58
C LEU A 83 0.18 -12.59 -3.52
N LEU A 84 0.99 -12.17 -2.55
CA LEU A 84 1.49 -10.80 -2.47
C LEU A 84 2.63 -10.53 -3.46
N LYS A 85 3.12 -11.55 -4.18
CA LYS A 85 4.27 -11.47 -5.09
C LYS A 85 5.50 -10.87 -4.41
N LEU A 86 5.80 -11.35 -3.20
CA LEU A 86 6.98 -10.94 -2.46
C LEU A 86 8.13 -11.87 -2.90
N ASP A 87 9.04 -11.35 -3.71
CA ASP A 87 10.20 -12.10 -4.20
C ASP A 87 11.16 -12.46 -3.05
N ASP A 88 11.26 -11.58 -2.04
CA ASP A 88 11.96 -11.84 -0.79
C ASP A 88 11.13 -11.33 0.41
N PRO A 89 10.57 -12.23 1.25
CA PRO A 89 9.77 -11.85 2.40
C PRO A 89 10.56 -11.12 3.49
N GLN A 90 11.89 -11.22 3.50
CA GLN A 90 12.73 -10.46 4.43
C GLN A 90 13.02 -9.04 3.95
N ARG A 91 12.97 -8.80 2.63
CA ARG A 91 13.20 -7.48 2.03
C ARG A 91 11.96 -6.64 1.85
N ALA A 92 10.77 -7.24 1.86
CA ALA A 92 9.51 -6.56 1.59
C ALA A 92 9.19 -5.46 2.62
N GLY A 93 9.84 -4.29 2.50
CA GLY A 93 10.08 -3.33 3.59
C GLY A 93 8.84 -2.89 4.38
N LEU A 94 7.73 -2.60 3.68
CA LEU A 94 6.44 -2.23 4.29
C LEU A 94 5.42 -3.37 4.29
N SER A 95 5.87 -4.61 4.21
CA SER A 95 5.04 -5.79 4.33
C SER A 95 5.02 -6.35 5.76
N GLN A 96 3.97 -7.10 6.05
CA GLN A 96 3.90 -7.90 7.26
C GLN A 96 3.05 -9.13 6.99
N ILE A 97 3.50 -10.27 7.53
CA ILE A 97 2.75 -11.52 7.55
C ILE A 97 2.43 -11.83 9.00
N LEU A 98 1.15 -12.08 9.27
CA LEU A 98 0.61 -12.43 10.57
C LEU A 98 -0.02 -13.80 10.47
N LEU A 99 0.51 -14.73 11.26
CA LEU A 99 -0.01 -16.08 11.39
C LEU A 99 -0.79 -16.16 12.70
N ASP A 100 -1.83 -16.99 12.72
CA ASP A 100 -2.67 -17.25 13.89
C ASP A 100 -3.35 -15.97 14.41
N THR A 101 -4.38 -15.52 13.69
CA THR A 101 -5.13 -14.29 14.01
C THR A 101 -6.04 -14.43 15.25
N GLY A 102 -5.58 -15.07 16.32
CA GLY A 102 -6.29 -15.18 17.59
C GLY A 102 -6.51 -13.83 18.30
N SER A 103 -6.86 -13.85 19.59
CA SER A 103 -7.37 -12.70 20.36
C SER A 103 -6.40 -11.54 20.62
N GLY A 104 -5.33 -11.40 19.83
CA GLY A 104 -4.34 -10.34 19.94
C GLY A 104 -3.57 -10.15 18.65
N MET A 105 -4.19 -9.51 17.64
CA MET A 105 -3.48 -9.11 16.44
C MET A 105 -2.65 -7.85 16.72
N PRO A 106 -1.34 -7.85 16.42
CA PRO A 106 -0.50 -6.67 16.60
C PRO A 106 -0.90 -5.59 15.59
N GLU A 107 -1.01 -4.36 16.08
CA GLU A 107 -1.09 -3.17 15.24
C GLU A 107 0.29 -2.93 14.60
N SER A 108 0.33 -2.83 13.27
CA SER A 108 1.52 -2.35 12.59
C SER A 108 1.44 -0.85 12.45
N ARG A 109 2.43 -0.15 13.01
CA ARG A 109 2.55 1.30 12.91
C ARG A 109 3.96 1.65 12.47
N ARG A 110 4.10 2.17 11.25
CA ARG A 110 5.41 2.53 10.69
C ARG A 110 5.42 3.98 10.23
N PRO A 111 6.46 4.77 10.54
CA PRO A 111 6.62 6.09 9.95
C PRO A 111 7.00 5.93 8.48
N VAL A 112 6.26 6.61 7.60
CA VAL A 112 6.44 6.52 6.15
C VAL A 112 6.51 7.91 5.51
N LEU A 113 6.79 7.96 4.22
CA LEU A 113 6.76 9.21 3.46
C LEU A 113 5.32 9.73 3.33
N GLY A 114 5.16 11.04 3.16
CA GLY A 114 3.85 11.62 2.85
C GLY A 114 3.41 11.24 1.43
N GLY A 115 2.17 10.79 1.29
CA GLY A 115 1.58 10.41 0.00
C GLY A 115 0.44 9.40 0.13
N THR A 116 0.02 8.88 -1.01
CA THR A 116 -0.98 7.83 -1.15
C THR A 116 -0.30 6.47 -1.22
N TYR A 117 -0.79 5.53 -0.44
CA TYR A 117 -0.32 4.15 -0.40
C TYR A 117 -1.40 3.22 -0.93
N GLU A 118 -1.01 2.34 -1.85
CA GLU A 118 -1.80 1.18 -2.25
C GLU A 118 -1.42 -0.01 -1.38
N ILE A 119 -2.36 -0.47 -0.56
CA ILE A 119 -2.17 -1.59 0.35
C ILE A 119 -2.82 -2.81 -0.27
N ARG A 120 -2.00 -3.76 -0.70
CA ARG A 120 -2.44 -5.09 -1.13
C ARG A 120 -2.45 -6.00 0.09
N MET A 121 -3.59 -6.62 0.34
CA MET A 121 -3.83 -7.48 1.50
C MET A 121 -4.24 -8.86 1.01
N VAL A 122 -3.86 -9.88 1.75
CA VAL A 122 -4.23 -11.27 1.50
C VAL A 122 -4.65 -11.89 2.81
N CYS A 123 -5.72 -12.70 2.78
CA CYS A 123 -6.21 -13.44 3.93
C CYS A 123 -6.53 -14.87 3.52
N PHE A 124 -6.09 -15.82 4.34
CA PHE A 124 -6.38 -17.25 4.25
C PHE A 124 -7.03 -17.73 5.55
N GLY A 125 -7.94 -18.70 5.44
CA GLY A 125 -8.54 -19.38 6.59
C GLY A 125 -10.05 -19.48 6.47
N SER A 126 -10.73 -19.51 7.62
CA SER A 126 -12.19 -19.48 7.68
C SER A 126 -12.61 -18.38 8.67
N GLY A 127 -13.33 -17.37 8.17
CA GLY A 127 -13.83 -16.30 9.03
C GLY A 127 -13.87 -14.92 8.37
N THR A 128 -14.11 -13.92 9.21
CA THR A 128 -14.16 -12.52 8.83
C THR A 128 -13.13 -11.73 9.64
N LEU A 129 -12.43 -10.83 8.95
CA LEU A 129 -11.41 -9.96 9.52
C LEU A 129 -11.73 -8.52 9.15
N GLU A 130 -11.75 -7.61 10.10
CA GLU A 130 -11.82 -6.18 9.82
C GLU A 130 -10.41 -5.62 9.75
N VAL A 131 -10.03 -5.01 8.63
CA VAL A 131 -8.77 -4.26 8.56
C VAL A 131 -9.06 -2.79 8.75
N MET A 132 -8.41 -2.21 9.76
CA MET A 132 -8.35 -0.77 9.94
C MET A 132 -7.11 -0.22 9.22
N LEU A 133 -7.33 0.66 8.25
CA LEU A 133 -6.32 1.38 7.48
C LEU A 133 -6.45 2.87 7.80
N GLY A 134 -5.59 3.37 8.68
CA GLY A 134 -5.80 4.70 9.28
C GLY A 134 -7.11 4.74 10.06
N THR A 135 -8.08 5.53 9.60
CA THR A 135 -9.43 5.63 10.20
C THR A 135 -10.49 4.80 9.49
N ALA A 136 -10.17 4.24 8.31
CA ALA A 136 -11.12 3.44 7.54
C ALA A 136 -11.13 1.99 8.03
N VAL A 137 -12.31 1.45 8.33
CA VAL A 137 -12.49 0.04 8.68
C VAL A 137 -13.13 -0.69 7.51
N ARG A 138 -12.55 -1.83 7.10
CA ARG A 138 -13.07 -2.65 6.00
C ARG A 138 -13.21 -4.11 6.43
N PRO A 139 -14.41 -4.71 6.33
CA PRO A 139 -14.57 -6.14 6.52
C PRO A 139 -13.99 -6.90 5.33
N ILE A 140 -13.26 -7.96 5.62
CA ILE A 140 -12.58 -8.85 4.70
C ILE A 140 -13.03 -10.28 5.01
N LEU A 141 -13.58 -10.97 4.02
CA LEU A 141 -13.93 -12.38 4.13
C LEU A 141 -12.68 -13.21 3.82
N CYS A 142 -12.27 -14.10 4.72
CA CYS A 142 -11.11 -14.96 4.51
C CYS A 142 -11.59 -16.35 4.04
N PRO A 143 -11.52 -16.67 2.73
CA PRO A 143 -11.82 -18.00 2.24
C PRO A 143 -10.63 -18.96 2.42
N ALA A 144 -10.90 -20.26 2.39
CA ALA A 144 -9.87 -21.30 2.55
C ALA A 144 -8.79 -21.22 1.45
N ASP A 145 -9.19 -20.91 0.22
CA ASP A 145 -8.30 -20.79 -0.93
C ASP A 145 -7.51 -19.46 -0.97
N GLY A 146 -7.78 -18.58 -0.01
CA GLY A 146 -7.23 -17.23 0.04
C GLY A 146 -8.02 -16.24 -0.81
N ALA A 147 -8.04 -14.99 -0.36
CA ALA A 147 -8.49 -13.88 -1.19
C ALA A 147 -7.54 -12.69 -1.03
N SER A 148 -7.55 -11.83 -2.04
CA SER A 148 -6.73 -10.63 -2.10
C SER A 148 -7.61 -9.39 -2.25
N TRP A 149 -7.16 -8.29 -1.63
CA TRP A 149 -7.83 -6.99 -1.70
C TRP A 149 -6.80 -5.91 -1.89
N THR A 150 -7.24 -4.80 -2.46
CA THR A 150 -6.46 -3.57 -2.55
C THR A 150 -7.27 -2.44 -1.97
N ALA A 151 -6.62 -1.63 -1.13
CA ALA A 151 -7.20 -0.42 -0.59
C ALA A 151 -6.16 0.69 -0.60
N ALA A 152 -6.60 1.91 -0.84
CA ALA A 152 -5.75 3.08 -0.75
C ALA A 152 -5.88 3.74 0.63
N THR A 153 -4.79 4.31 1.13
CA THR A 153 -4.79 5.20 2.29
C THR A 153 -3.84 6.37 2.04
N VAL A 154 -4.09 7.51 2.69
CA VAL A 154 -3.29 8.72 2.55
C VAL A 154 -2.57 9.00 3.86
N VAL A 155 -1.26 9.20 3.78
CA VAL A 155 -0.44 9.71 4.88
C VAL A 155 -0.10 11.16 4.52
N PRO A 156 -0.70 12.17 5.19
CA PRO A 156 -0.64 13.55 4.73
C PRO A 156 0.77 14.15 4.87
N GLU A 157 1.47 13.80 5.94
CA GLU A 157 2.77 14.37 6.29
C GLU A 157 3.86 13.30 6.30
N PRO A 158 5.09 13.63 5.86
CA PRO A 158 6.23 12.76 6.06
C PRO A 158 6.44 12.44 7.54
N GLY A 159 6.74 11.17 7.85
CA GLY A 159 6.85 10.69 9.24
C GLY A 159 5.52 10.34 9.88
N GLY A 160 4.40 10.62 9.21
CA GLY A 160 3.08 10.15 9.60
C GLY A 160 3.02 8.61 9.66
N PRO A 161 2.21 8.05 10.58
CA PRO A 161 2.10 6.61 10.72
C PRO A 161 1.23 6.00 9.61
N LEU A 162 1.78 5.02 8.90
CA LEU A 162 0.97 4.03 8.20
C LEU A 162 0.53 2.98 9.21
N THR A 163 -0.76 3.01 9.58
CA THR A 163 -1.35 2.04 10.52
C THR A 163 -2.17 1.01 9.78
N VAL A 164 -1.82 -0.27 9.96
CA VAL A 164 -2.60 -1.43 9.52
C VAL A 164 -2.91 -2.29 10.74
N ARG A 165 -4.19 -2.40 11.08
CA ARG A 165 -4.64 -3.21 12.21
C ARG A 165 -5.71 -4.20 11.77
N PRO A 166 -5.36 -5.49 11.61
CA PRO A 166 -6.33 -6.55 11.44
C PRO A 166 -7.06 -6.85 12.76
N ILE A 167 -8.38 -6.99 12.72
CA ILE A 167 -9.27 -7.26 13.86
C ILE A 167 -10.14 -8.48 13.52
N PRO A 168 -9.91 -9.64 14.13
CA PRO A 168 -10.76 -10.81 13.91
C PRO A 168 -12.18 -10.54 14.42
N ARG A 169 -13.21 -10.86 13.62
CA ARG A 169 -14.62 -10.74 14.02
C ARG A 169 -15.26 -12.09 14.31
N ASP A 170 -15.11 -13.02 13.38
CA ASP A 170 -15.58 -14.40 13.54
C ASP A 170 -14.41 -15.35 13.33
N GLY A 171 -13.74 -15.74 14.41
CA GLY A 171 -12.73 -16.79 14.37
C GLY A 171 -13.41 -18.12 14.11
N GLY A 172 -13.42 -18.57 12.86
CA GLY A 172 -13.76 -19.97 12.56
C GLY A 172 -12.79 -20.91 13.29
N PRO A 173 -13.15 -22.20 13.46
CA PRO A 173 -12.22 -23.18 14.00
C PRO A 173 -11.08 -23.39 13.00
N GLY A 174 -9.94 -22.74 13.22
CA GLY A 174 -8.72 -22.96 12.44
C GLY A 174 -7.78 -21.75 12.39
N PRO A 175 -6.50 -21.97 12.06
CA PRO A 175 -5.53 -20.89 11.89
C PRO A 175 -5.89 -20.07 10.65
N ALA A 176 -6.06 -18.76 10.82
CA ALA A 176 -6.09 -17.80 9.73
C ALA A 176 -4.72 -17.14 9.56
N GLY A 177 -4.38 -16.81 8.32
CA GLY A 177 -3.18 -16.06 7.96
C GLY A 177 -3.60 -14.77 7.28
N PHE A 178 -3.01 -13.66 7.69
CA PHE A 178 -3.21 -12.36 7.07
C PHE A 178 -1.85 -11.77 6.70
N GLY A 179 -1.73 -11.23 5.50
CA GLY A 179 -0.55 -10.49 5.10
C GLY A 179 -0.93 -9.25 4.33
N TYR A 180 -0.05 -8.27 4.33
CA TYR A 180 -0.19 -7.10 3.48
C TYR A 180 1.17 -6.58 3.03
N VAL A 181 1.14 -5.80 1.95
CA VAL A 181 2.24 -4.96 1.48
C VAL A 181 1.67 -3.59 1.13
N ALA A 182 2.39 -2.54 1.52
CA ALA A 182 2.01 -1.17 1.24
C ALA A 182 3.01 -0.53 0.30
N ASP A 183 2.53 -0.11 -0.87
CA ASP A 183 3.33 0.49 -1.91
C ASP A 183 2.94 1.97 -2.06
N LEU A 184 3.92 2.87 -2.01
CA LEU A 184 3.66 4.28 -2.35
C LEU A 184 3.26 4.35 -3.84
N THR A 185 2.23 5.14 -4.19
CA THR A 185 1.78 5.25 -5.59
C THR A 185 2.90 5.76 -6.49
N GLN A 186 2.86 5.41 -7.78
CA GLN A 186 3.88 5.87 -8.73
C GLN A 186 3.96 7.41 -8.82
N ALA A 187 2.82 8.10 -8.75
CA ALA A 187 2.78 9.56 -8.77
C ALA A 187 3.50 10.17 -7.55
N ASP A 188 3.27 9.61 -6.35
CA ASP A 188 3.95 10.07 -5.14
C ASP A 188 5.45 9.70 -5.16
N LYS A 189 5.83 8.51 -5.67
CA LYS A 189 7.24 8.14 -5.86
C LYS A 189 7.97 9.14 -6.77
N THR A 190 7.37 9.48 -7.91
CA THR A 190 7.92 10.50 -8.83
C THR A 190 8.05 11.86 -8.15
N ARG A 191 7.03 12.32 -7.40
CA ARG A 191 7.12 13.57 -6.64
C ARG A 191 8.31 13.59 -5.68
N TRP A 192 8.57 12.49 -4.96
CA TRP A 192 9.72 12.41 -4.05
C TRP A 192 11.08 12.37 -4.78
N GLN A 193 11.14 11.74 -5.96
CA GLN A 193 12.33 11.75 -6.82
C GLN A 193 12.62 13.15 -7.36
N GLU A 194 11.59 13.87 -7.81
CA GLU A 194 11.67 15.26 -8.26
C GLU A 194 12.14 16.17 -7.13
N ALA A 195 11.56 16.03 -5.92
CA ALA A 195 11.98 16.79 -4.75
C ALA A 195 13.44 16.52 -4.37
N ALA A 196 13.90 15.27 -4.47
CA ALA A 196 15.31 14.92 -4.22
C ALA A 196 16.25 15.54 -5.27
N THR A 197 15.80 15.60 -6.53
CA THR A 197 16.53 16.21 -7.63
C THR A 197 16.60 17.73 -7.48
N GLU A 198 15.49 18.38 -7.16
CA GLU A 198 15.44 19.82 -6.87
C GLU A 198 16.35 20.19 -5.70
N ALA A 199 16.38 19.35 -4.67
CA ALA A 199 17.25 19.55 -3.51
C ALA A 199 18.75 19.48 -3.85
N LEU A 200 19.16 18.83 -4.96
CA LEU A 200 20.56 18.88 -5.41
C LEU A 200 21.00 20.30 -5.76
N GLY A 201 20.03 21.18 -6.03
CA GLY A 201 20.25 22.54 -6.46
C GLY A 201 20.79 22.59 -7.89
N PRO A 202 21.22 23.78 -8.34
CA PRO A 202 21.83 23.90 -9.66
C PRO A 202 23.07 23.01 -9.75
N THR A 203 23.08 22.14 -10.74
CA THR A 203 24.30 21.45 -11.13
C THR A 203 25.28 22.47 -11.69
N ARG A 204 26.57 22.30 -11.43
CA ARG A 204 27.58 23.09 -12.14
C ARG A 204 27.49 22.81 -13.64
N ASP A 205 27.98 23.75 -14.46
CA ASP A 205 27.96 23.63 -15.93
C ASP A 205 28.68 22.37 -16.45
N GLU A 206 29.48 21.70 -15.62
CA GLU A 206 30.20 20.45 -15.91
C GLU A 206 29.60 19.21 -15.23
N ALA A 207 28.27 19.14 -15.16
CA ALA A 207 27.58 17.90 -14.78
C ALA A 207 27.80 16.84 -15.86
N VAL A 208 28.49 15.76 -15.51
CA VAL A 208 28.75 14.64 -16.43
C VAL A 208 27.57 13.68 -16.44
N ALA A 209 26.92 13.50 -15.29
CA ALA A 209 25.72 12.70 -15.16
C ALA A 209 24.89 13.09 -13.95
N SER A 210 23.59 12.86 -14.03
CA SER A 210 22.65 12.99 -12.93
C SER A 210 21.59 11.92 -13.02
N GLY A 211 21.12 11.44 -11.89
CA GLY A 211 20.03 10.47 -11.82
C GLY A 211 19.35 10.48 -10.48
N SER A 212 18.08 10.08 -10.47
CA SER A 212 17.28 9.93 -9.26
C SER A 212 16.53 8.62 -9.29
N PHE A 213 16.37 8.00 -8.13
CA PHE A 213 15.57 6.79 -7.98
C PHE A 213 14.84 6.80 -6.64
N PHE A 214 13.82 5.95 -6.53
CA PHE A 214 13.11 5.70 -5.30
C PHE A 214 13.65 4.38 -4.77
N ALA A 215 14.12 4.34 -3.53
CA ALA A 215 14.62 3.11 -2.93
C ALA A 215 13.46 2.09 -2.89
N SER A 216 13.59 1.01 -3.63
CA SER A 216 12.59 -0.06 -3.71
C SER A 216 13.29 -1.41 -3.70
N ASP A 217 12.61 -2.46 -3.24
CA ASP A 217 13.13 -3.82 -3.09
C ASP A 217 14.03 -4.25 -4.25
N GLY A 218 15.33 -4.33 -3.99
CA GLY A 218 16.32 -4.85 -4.95
C GLY A 218 16.53 -3.98 -6.19
N GLY A 219 16.05 -2.74 -6.20
CA GLY A 219 16.42 -1.77 -7.22
C GLY A 219 17.93 -1.61 -7.20
N GLU A 220 18.59 -2.06 -8.27
CA GLU A 220 20.01 -1.83 -8.48
C GLU A 220 20.25 -0.33 -8.32
N GLY A 221 21.22 0.01 -7.47
CA GLY A 221 21.62 1.39 -7.29
C GLY A 221 21.87 2.09 -8.63
N TYR A 222 21.85 3.41 -8.63
CA TYR A 222 22.19 4.16 -9.84
C TYR A 222 23.67 3.94 -10.19
N ASP A 223 23.99 3.12 -11.20
CA ASP A 223 25.34 2.97 -11.77
C ASP A 223 25.54 3.95 -12.92
N HIS A 224 26.59 4.75 -12.83
CA HIS A 224 27.04 5.56 -13.95
C HIS A 224 28.56 5.49 -14.10
N ARG A 225 29.01 5.49 -15.36
CA ARG A 225 30.41 5.46 -15.73
C ARG A 225 30.75 6.61 -16.65
N THR A 226 31.78 7.36 -16.29
CA THR A 226 32.38 8.37 -17.16
C THR A 226 33.61 7.84 -17.86
N VAL A 227 34.04 8.55 -18.89
CA VAL A 227 35.30 8.31 -19.60
C VAL A 227 36.22 9.52 -19.45
N GLY A 228 37.48 9.26 -19.12
CA GLY A 228 38.54 10.26 -19.15
C GLY A 228 39.10 10.64 -17.78
N ALA A 229 40.38 11.00 -17.80
CA ALA A 229 41.11 11.42 -16.62
C ALA A 229 40.61 12.75 -16.06
N GLY A 230 40.59 12.85 -14.73
CA GLY A 230 40.13 14.07 -14.07
C GLY A 230 39.86 13.86 -12.59
N ARG A 231 39.57 14.97 -11.93
CA ARG A 231 39.00 14.97 -10.58
C ARG A 231 37.50 15.10 -10.70
N TYR A 232 36.78 14.25 -9.98
CA TYR A 232 35.34 14.21 -10.00
C TYR A 232 34.80 14.30 -8.57
N ARG A 233 33.60 14.87 -8.45
CA ARG A 233 32.81 14.88 -7.23
C ARG A 233 31.49 14.17 -7.50
N VAL A 234 31.25 13.09 -6.78
CA VAL A 234 29.90 12.51 -6.64
C VAL A 234 29.22 13.25 -5.50
N ARG A 235 28.03 13.80 -5.73
CA ARG A 235 27.14 14.31 -4.69
C ARG A 235 25.87 13.47 -4.70
N ALA A 236 25.39 13.08 -3.53
CA ALA A 236 24.06 12.49 -3.40
C ALA A 236 23.24 13.22 -2.35
N ILE A 237 21.94 13.26 -2.58
CA ILE A 237 20.94 13.67 -1.62
C ILE A 237 19.99 12.53 -1.36
N CYS A 238 19.64 12.34 -0.09
CA CYS A 238 18.61 11.40 0.31
C CYS A 238 17.47 12.11 1.06
N LEU A 239 16.26 11.95 0.54
CA LEU A 239 15.02 12.34 1.20
C LEU A 239 14.29 11.11 1.72
N GLY A 240 13.76 11.17 2.94
CA GLY A 240 13.00 10.08 3.56
C GLY A 240 13.68 9.47 4.77
N PHE A 241 13.59 8.14 4.92
CA PHE A 241 14.08 7.42 6.10
C PHE A 241 15.27 6.52 5.78
N GLY A 242 16.04 6.16 6.80
CA GLY A 242 17.18 5.26 6.68
C GLY A 242 18.44 5.92 6.13
N THR A 243 19.26 5.15 5.41
CA THR A 243 20.53 5.63 4.85
C THR A 243 20.73 5.18 3.42
N ALA A 244 21.65 5.82 2.71
CA ALA A 244 22.19 5.31 1.46
C ALA A 244 23.71 5.42 1.46
N ARG A 245 24.39 4.39 0.94
CA ARG A 245 25.84 4.35 0.77
C ARG A 245 26.19 4.68 -0.66
N ILE A 246 27.07 5.65 -0.84
CA ILE A 246 27.67 5.99 -2.12
C ILE A 246 29.00 5.27 -2.19
N PHE A 247 29.24 4.63 -3.32
CA PHE A 247 30.46 3.94 -3.65
C PHE A 247 31.00 4.52 -4.95
N ALA A 248 32.29 4.81 -5.00
CA ALA A 248 32.94 5.29 -6.20
C ALA A 248 34.31 4.62 -6.38
N GLY A 249 34.65 4.33 -7.62
CA GLY A 249 35.90 3.68 -7.99
C GLY A 249 36.24 3.90 -9.46
N LEU A 250 37.26 3.20 -9.91
CA LEU A 250 37.65 3.18 -11.32
C LEU A 250 36.60 2.44 -12.15
N GLY A 251 36.36 2.90 -13.39
CA GLY A 251 35.32 2.38 -14.28
C GLY A 251 35.54 0.96 -14.83
N ASN A 252 36.53 0.21 -14.32
CA ASN A 252 36.96 -1.08 -14.87
C ASN A 252 35.99 -2.25 -14.61
N GLY A 253 34.90 -2.01 -13.87
CA GLY A 253 33.85 -3.00 -13.61
C GLY A 253 34.17 -3.98 -12.47
N GLU A 254 35.34 -3.87 -11.82
CA GLU A 254 35.57 -4.54 -10.56
C GLU A 254 34.86 -3.76 -9.44
N GLN A 255 33.90 -4.41 -8.79
CA GLN A 255 33.06 -3.84 -7.72
C GLN A 255 33.81 -3.58 -6.40
N SER A 256 35.12 -3.33 -6.44
CA SER A 256 35.87 -2.91 -5.25
C SER A 256 35.90 -1.39 -5.20
N PRO A 257 34.99 -0.73 -4.46
CA PRO A 257 34.97 0.73 -4.38
C PRO A 257 36.27 1.24 -3.78
N GLU A 258 36.93 2.17 -4.46
CA GLU A 258 38.12 2.86 -3.91
C GLU A 258 37.72 3.70 -2.69
N LYS A 259 36.53 4.31 -2.78
CA LYS A 259 35.99 5.19 -1.74
C LYS A 259 34.52 4.95 -1.54
N GLN A 260 34.08 5.23 -0.31
CA GLN A 260 32.67 5.17 0.06
C GLN A 260 32.33 6.26 1.06
N THR A 261 31.05 6.65 1.09
CA THR A 261 30.48 7.52 2.12
C THR A 261 29.01 7.21 2.31
N THR A 262 28.41 7.66 3.42
CA THR A 262 27.00 7.41 3.75
C THR A 262 26.25 8.73 3.82
N VAL A 263 25.08 8.79 3.20
CA VAL A 263 24.10 9.87 3.37
C VAL A 263 22.97 9.37 4.27
N GLN A 264 22.70 10.12 5.34
CA GLN A 264 21.53 9.90 6.20
C GLN A 264 20.31 10.48 5.52
N CYS A 265 19.23 9.72 5.36
CA CYS A 265 18.00 10.24 4.77
C CYS A 265 17.22 11.04 5.81
N SER A 266 16.59 12.13 5.39
CA SER A 266 15.67 12.87 6.25
C SER A 266 14.44 13.28 5.44
N PRO A 267 13.23 13.12 6.01
CA PRO A 267 12.00 13.45 5.29
C PRO A 267 11.78 14.96 5.15
N ASP A 268 12.34 15.76 6.06
CA ASP A 268 12.06 17.20 6.17
C ASP A 268 13.23 18.07 5.71
N THR A 269 14.46 17.56 5.79
CA THR A 269 15.66 18.33 5.46
C THR A 269 16.56 17.53 4.54
N PRO A 270 16.73 17.93 3.27
CA PRO A 270 17.64 17.25 2.36
C PRO A 270 19.04 17.16 2.97
N ARG A 271 19.54 15.92 3.10
CA ARG A 271 20.90 15.66 3.55
C ARG A 271 21.74 15.36 2.34
N THR A 272 22.90 16.00 2.26
CA THR A 272 23.85 15.80 1.17
C THR A 272 25.07 15.06 1.69
N ALA A 273 25.57 14.09 0.94
CA ALA A 273 26.92 13.58 1.07
C ALA A 273 27.69 13.81 -0.24
N SER A 274 29.01 13.93 -0.14
CA SER A 274 29.86 14.08 -1.31
C SER A 274 31.14 13.29 -1.18
N LEU A 275 31.63 12.79 -2.31
CA LEU A 275 32.84 12.01 -2.41
C LEU A 275 33.67 12.55 -3.57
N ILE A 276 34.96 12.80 -3.33
CA ILE A 276 35.90 13.26 -4.36
C ILE A 276 36.82 12.10 -4.76
N ILE A 277 36.89 11.84 -6.05
CA ILE A 277 37.71 10.78 -6.65
C ILE A 277 38.54 11.35 -7.80
N SER A 278 39.75 10.82 -7.95
CA SER A 278 40.63 11.16 -9.08
C SER A 278 40.72 9.95 -9.98
N ALA A 279 40.24 10.06 -11.21
CA ALA A 279 40.36 8.99 -12.18
C ALA A 279 41.55 9.21 -13.12
N SER A 280 42.18 8.10 -13.48
CA SER A 280 43.10 8.00 -14.61
C SER A 280 42.30 7.96 -15.93
N THR A 281 42.90 7.42 -17.00
CA THR A 281 42.27 7.27 -18.31
C THR A 281 40.97 6.44 -18.31
N GLU A 282 40.75 5.61 -17.29
CA GLU A 282 39.60 4.69 -17.21
C GLU A 282 38.29 5.35 -16.76
N GLY A 283 38.33 6.62 -16.35
CA GLY A 283 37.15 7.35 -15.85
C GLY A 283 36.67 6.88 -14.47
N VAL A 284 35.48 7.34 -14.07
CA VAL A 284 34.88 7.06 -12.74
C VAL A 284 33.61 6.27 -12.90
N GLY A 285 33.48 5.19 -12.13
CA GLY A 285 32.21 4.54 -11.84
C GLY A 285 31.71 4.94 -10.46
N TYR A 286 30.40 5.14 -10.30
CA TYR A 286 29.79 5.22 -8.97
C TYR A 286 28.47 4.48 -8.92
N TYR A 287 28.15 3.93 -7.75
CA TYR A 287 26.85 3.34 -7.46
C TYR A 287 26.35 3.78 -6.09
N VAL A 288 25.02 3.82 -5.90
CA VAL A 288 24.40 4.18 -4.63
C VAL A 288 23.47 3.08 -4.14
N GLU A 289 23.74 2.54 -2.97
CA GLU A 289 23.00 1.44 -2.35
C GLU A 289 22.21 1.94 -1.15
N PRO A 290 20.86 1.98 -1.20
CA PRO A 290 20.05 2.23 -0.02
C PRO A 290 20.20 1.10 1.01
N SER A 291 20.12 1.43 2.29
CA SER A 291 20.00 0.41 3.33
C SER A 291 18.56 -0.08 3.46
N SER A 292 18.36 -1.25 4.08
CA SER A 292 17.04 -1.87 4.20
C SER A 292 15.98 -1.06 4.98
N ASP A 293 16.40 -0.09 5.79
CA ASP A 293 15.52 0.86 6.47
C ASP A 293 15.08 2.04 5.57
N ALA A 294 15.77 2.26 4.45
CA ALA A 294 15.43 3.21 3.39
C ALA A 294 14.54 2.58 2.30
N ASP A 295 14.49 1.24 2.21
CA ASP A 295 13.65 0.53 1.25
C ASP A 295 12.17 0.94 1.37
N HIS A 296 11.62 1.35 0.23
CA HIS A 296 10.28 1.94 0.03
C HIS A 296 9.99 3.22 0.82
N ARG A 297 11.02 3.83 1.41
CA ARG A 297 10.89 4.92 2.38
C ARG A 297 11.83 6.08 2.10
N ALA A 298 12.57 6.03 0.99
CA ALA A 298 13.47 7.10 0.60
C ALA A 298 13.51 7.31 -0.92
N ALA A 299 13.81 8.54 -1.31
CA ALA A 299 14.20 8.92 -2.66
C ALA A 299 15.62 9.46 -2.64
N VAL A 300 16.43 9.04 -3.60
CA VAL A 300 17.84 9.41 -3.71
C VAL A 300 18.07 10.07 -5.05
N ALA A 301 18.75 11.21 -5.05
CA ALA A 301 19.23 11.87 -6.24
C ALA A 301 20.75 12.01 -6.19
N THR A 302 21.40 11.87 -7.34
CA THR A 302 22.86 11.90 -7.45
C THR A 302 23.29 12.75 -8.63
N VAL A 303 24.45 13.38 -8.52
CA VAL A 303 25.11 14.07 -9.61
C VAL A 303 26.61 13.80 -9.54
N LEU A 304 27.22 13.59 -10.71
CA LEU A 304 28.65 13.49 -10.90
C LEU A 304 29.15 14.75 -11.62
N GLU A 305 29.96 15.52 -10.93
CA GLU A 305 30.55 16.78 -11.41
C GLU A 305 32.03 16.58 -11.68
N ARG A 306 32.55 17.16 -12.76
CA ARG A 306 34.00 17.34 -12.92
C ARG A 306 34.47 18.55 -12.09
N LEU A 307 35.67 18.47 -11.52
CA LEU A 307 36.28 19.50 -10.65
C LEU A 307 37.45 20.21 -11.31
#